data_AF-A0A2H0BG18-F1
#
_entry.id   AF-A0A2H0BG18-F1
#
_cell.length_a   1.000
_cell.length_b   1.000
_cell.length_c   1.000
_cell.angle_alpha   90.00
_cell.angle_beta   90.00
_cell.angle_gamma   90.00
#
_symmetry.space_group_name_H-M   'P 1'
#
loop_
_entity.id
_entity.type
_entity.pdbx_description
1 polymer ?
#
loop_
_entity_poly.entity_id
_entity_poly.type
_entity_poly.pdbx_seq_one_letter_code
_entity_poly.pdbx_strand_id
1 'polypeptide(L)'
;MVFLQGYYMPPIWDVFNEFKSFINTTSVIRLHGPDRAGMEEKTKNIWNKIVDPKDEELNKIREMIYSLTQKGVDLYVNVNNHYEGSAPLTIEKLKGTQN
;
A
#
# COMPACT_ATOMS: atom_id res chain seq x y z
N MET A 1 -1.40 14.53 -4.23
CA MET A 1 -1.62 14.12 -2.81
C MET A 1 -0.71 12.94 -2.48
N VAL A 2 -0.23 12.80 -1.24
CA VAL A 2 0.59 11.64 -0.83
C VAL A 2 -0.08 10.90 0.33
N PHE A 3 -0.35 9.61 0.14
CA PHE A 3 -0.83 8.68 1.15
C PHE A 3 0.33 7.79 1.61
N LEU A 4 0.57 7.72 2.92
CA LEU A 4 1.61 6.89 3.52
C LEU A 4 0.95 5.88 4.46
N GLN A 5 0.97 4.59 4.09
CA GLN A 5 0.50 3.51 4.96
C GLN A 5 1.68 2.95 5.76
N GLY A 6 1.63 3.13 7.07
CA GLY A 6 2.71 2.81 8.01
C GLY A 6 2.96 3.96 8.99
N TYR A 7 3.68 3.67 10.07
CA TYR A 7 3.90 4.58 11.22
C TYR A 7 2.63 4.92 12.03
N TYR A 8 2.78 5.76 13.07
CA TYR A 8 1.76 6.16 14.05
C TYR A 8 0.56 6.96 13.50
N MET A 9 0.28 6.89 12.20
CA MET A 9 -0.82 7.63 11.55
C MET A 9 -2.06 6.75 11.39
N PRO A 10 -3.26 7.35 11.29
CA PRO A 10 -4.46 6.63 10.90
C PRO A 10 -4.26 5.91 9.56
N PRO A 11 -4.96 4.80 9.34
CA PRO A 11 -4.91 4.13 8.06
C PRO A 11 -5.33 5.03 6.90
N ILE A 12 -4.63 4.92 5.77
CA ILE A 12 -4.84 5.85 4.65
C ILE A 12 -6.22 5.74 4.00
N TRP A 13 -6.89 4.60 4.14
CA TRP A 13 -8.24 4.40 3.61
C TRP A 13 -9.30 5.19 4.40
N ASP A 14 -9.10 5.44 5.69
CA ASP A 14 -10.03 6.22 6.50
C ASP A 14 -10.01 7.68 6.03
N VAL A 15 -8.81 8.26 5.92
CA VAL A 15 -8.60 9.61 5.38
C VAL A 15 -9.07 9.71 3.93
N PHE A 16 -8.78 8.70 3.11
CA PHE A 16 -9.23 8.69 1.72
C PHE A 16 -10.76 8.69 1.61
N ASN A 17 -11.46 7.89 2.41
CA ASN A 17 -12.92 7.81 2.32
C ASN A 17 -13.61 9.14 2.64
N GLU A 18 -13.05 9.92 3.55
CA GLU A 18 -13.55 11.25 3.90
C GLU A 18 -13.28 12.29 2.81
N PHE A 19 -12.08 12.28 2.20
CA PHE A 19 -11.63 13.38 1.33
C PHE A 19 -11.49 13.03 -0.17
N LYS A 20 -11.83 11.81 -0.59
CA LYS A 20 -11.61 11.34 -1.98
C LYS A 20 -12.24 12.24 -3.04
N SER A 21 -13.32 12.96 -2.75
CA SER A 21 -13.97 13.88 -3.70
C SER A 21 -13.07 15.05 -4.12
N PHE A 22 -12.13 15.46 -3.26
CA PHE A 22 -11.23 16.60 -3.50
C PHE A 22 -9.94 16.23 -4.25
N ILE A 23 -9.70 14.93 -4.48
CA ILE A 23 -8.48 14.45 -5.12
C ILE A 23 -8.68 14.44 -6.64
N ASN A 24 -8.08 15.41 -7.32
CA ASN A 24 -8.18 15.60 -8.78
C ASN A 24 -6.82 15.76 -9.48
N THR A 25 -5.72 15.77 -8.74
CA THR A 25 -4.35 15.87 -9.28
C THR A 25 -3.57 14.57 -9.07
N THR A 26 -2.41 14.47 -9.71
CA THR A 26 -1.43 13.41 -9.49
C THR A 26 -1.28 13.07 -8.01
N SER A 27 -1.32 11.76 -7.71
CA SER A 27 -1.30 11.24 -6.36
C SER A 27 -0.35 10.06 -6.20
N VAL A 28 0.12 9.86 -4.98
CA VAL A 28 1.08 8.81 -4.64
C VAL A 28 0.58 8.03 -3.44
N ILE A 29 0.59 6.69 -3.52
CA ILE A 29 0.36 5.79 -2.39
C ILE A 29 1.69 5.12 -2.07
N ARG A 30 2.12 5.19 -0.81
CA ARG A 30 3.36 4.58 -0.32
C ARG A 30 3.03 3.55 0.76
N LEU A 31 3.24 2.27 0.48
CA LEU A 31 3.09 1.18 1.42
C LEU A 31 4.44 0.96 2.11
N HIS A 32 4.60 1.51 3.31
CA HIS A 32 5.88 1.55 4.01
C HIS A 32 6.06 0.40 5.00
N GLY A 33 4.99 0.06 5.73
CA GLY A 33 5.01 -0.90 6.83
C GLY A 33 5.31 -0.21 8.16
N PRO A 34 4.73 -0.69 9.28
CA PRO A 34 4.83 0.00 10.58
C PRO A 34 6.12 -0.30 11.34
N ASP A 35 6.76 -1.45 11.10
CA ASP A 35 7.88 -1.95 11.90
C ASP A 35 9.05 -2.37 11.01
N ARG A 36 9.97 -1.43 10.80
CA ARG A 36 11.17 -1.66 10.01
C ARG A 36 12.12 -2.66 10.68
N ALA A 37 12.45 -2.43 11.94
CA ALA A 37 13.47 -3.21 12.65
C ALA A 37 13.03 -4.67 12.83
N GLY A 38 11.77 -4.89 13.23
CA GLY A 38 11.24 -6.25 13.36
C GLY A 38 11.09 -6.95 12.02
N MET A 39 10.83 -6.23 10.93
CA MET A 39 10.83 -6.86 9.61
C MET A 39 12.24 -7.26 9.16
N GLU A 40 13.25 -6.39 9.32
CA GLU A 40 14.65 -6.71 9.01
C GLU A 40 15.14 -7.94 9.80
N GLU A 41 14.74 -8.08 11.07
CA GLU A 41 15.03 -9.25 11.90
C GLU A 41 14.35 -10.52 11.37
N LYS A 42 13.05 -10.46 11.08
CA LYS A 42 12.27 -11.61 10.58
C LYS A 42 12.73 -12.10 9.21
N THR A 43 13.12 -11.18 8.32
CA THR A 43 13.55 -11.52 6.96
C THR A 43 15.04 -11.85 6.90
N LYS A 44 15.82 -11.47 7.92
CA LYS A 44 17.30 -11.51 7.89
C LYS A 44 17.86 -10.79 6.66
N ASN A 45 17.18 -9.72 6.23
CA ASN A 45 17.45 -8.99 4.98
C ASN A 45 17.26 -9.81 3.68
N ILE A 46 16.53 -10.93 3.74
CA ILE A 46 16.17 -11.76 2.57
C ILE A 46 14.70 -11.50 2.22
N TRP A 47 14.47 -10.79 1.12
CA TRP A 47 13.15 -10.25 0.71
C TRP A 47 12.43 -11.10 -0.34
N ASN A 48 12.56 -12.43 -0.28
CA ASN A 48 12.09 -13.35 -1.30
C ASN A 48 10.77 -14.08 -0.97
N LYS A 49 10.13 -13.71 0.15
CA LYS A 49 8.86 -14.31 0.59
C LYS A 49 8.01 -13.28 1.33
N ILE A 50 6.71 -13.53 1.39
CA ILE A 50 5.80 -12.81 2.28
C ILE A 50 6.01 -13.34 3.71
N VAL A 51 6.24 -12.42 4.65
CA VAL A 51 6.51 -12.70 6.07
C VAL A 51 5.40 -12.17 6.98
N ASP A 52 4.76 -11.07 6.59
CA ASP A 52 3.64 -10.46 7.31
C ASP A 52 2.53 -10.13 6.31
N PRO A 53 1.67 -11.09 5.94
CA PRO A 53 0.63 -10.89 4.94
C PRO A 53 -0.42 -9.87 5.43
N LYS A 54 -0.78 -8.92 4.56
CA LYS A 54 -1.74 -7.83 4.84
C LYS A 54 -2.89 -7.81 3.84
N ASP A 55 -3.47 -8.98 3.56
CA ASP A 55 -4.45 -9.17 2.49
C ASP A 55 -5.67 -8.24 2.61
N GLU A 56 -6.17 -8.03 3.83
CA GLU A 56 -7.28 -7.11 4.08
C GLU A 56 -6.92 -5.65 3.79
N GLU A 57 -5.71 -5.21 4.16
CA GLU A 57 -5.24 -3.87 3.82
C GLU A 57 -5.07 -3.73 2.31
N LEU A 58 -4.47 -4.73 1.65
CA LEU A 58 -4.28 -4.72 0.19
C LEU A 58 -5.61 -4.62 -0.56
N ASN A 59 -6.68 -5.25 -0.08
CA ASN A 59 -8.02 -5.08 -0.65
C ASN A 59 -8.49 -3.62 -0.59
N LYS A 60 -8.36 -2.96 0.56
CA LYS A 60 -8.70 -1.54 0.71
C LYS A 60 -7.82 -0.65 -0.19
N ILE A 61 -6.54 -0.97 -0.32
CA ILE A 61 -5.64 -0.26 -1.23
C ILE A 61 -6.08 -0.44 -2.70
N ARG A 62 -6.51 -1.63 -3.12
CA ARG A 62 -7.06 -1.85 -4.46
C ARG A 62 -8.31 -1.01 -4.71
N GLU A 63 -9.20 -0.89 -3.73
CA GLU A 63 -10.39 -0.02 -3.83
C GLU A 63 -10.00 1.46 -4.01
N MET A 64 -9.00 1.94 -3.28
CA MET A 64 -8.45 3.29 -3.44
C MET A 64 -7.86 3.49 -4.84
N ILE A 65 -7.04 2.55 -5.31
CA ILE A 65 -6.42 2.57 -6.64
C ILE A 65 -7.51 2.61 -7.72
N TYR A 66 -8.52 1.75 -7.62
CA TYR A 66 -9.65 1.72 -8.54
C TYR A 66 -10.39 3.06 -8.54
N SER A 67 -10.73 3.59 -7.36
CA SER A 67 -11.46 4.86 -7.27
C SER A 67 -10.68 6.05 -7.84
N LEU A 68 -9.35 6.09 -7.71
CA LEU A 68 -8.52 7.19 -8.24
C LEU A 68 -8.31 7.05 -9.75
N THR A 69 -8.04 5.84 -10.24
CA THR A 69 -7.86 5.60 -11.67
C THR A 69 -9.14 5.83 -12.47
N GLN A 70 -10.31 5.48 -11.93
CA GLN A 70 -11.61 5.81 -12.54
C GLN A 70 -11.86 7.32 -12.64
N LYS A 71 -11.25 8.14 -11.79
CA LYS A 71 -11.30 9.61 -11.87
C LYS A 71 -10.29 10.21 -12.86
N GLY A 72 -9.47 9.39 -13.50
CA GLY A 72 -8.39 9.85 -14.37
C GLY A 72 -7.21 10.48 -13.63
N VAL A 73 -7.06 10.20 -12.32
CA VAL A 73 -5.91 10.67 -11.55
C VAL A 73 -4.66 9.88 -11.95
N ASP A 74 -3.59 10.58 -12.32
CA ASP A 74 -2.26 9.96 -12.48
C ASP A 74 -1.76 9.46 -11.12
N LEU A 75 -1.60 8.14 -10.98
CA LEU A 75 -1.39 7.48 -9.69
C LEU A 75 -0.10 6.67 -9.69
N TYR A 76 0.77 6.97 -8.72
CA TYR A 76 1.97 6.18 -8.44
C TYR A 76 1.77 5.36 -7.16
N VAL A 77 2.12 4.08 -7.20
CA VAL A 77 2.08 3.20 -6.02
C VAL A 77 3.49 2.69 -5.75
N ASN A 78 4.03 3.02 -4.57
CA ASN A 78 5.34 2.56 -4.13
C ASN A 78 5.18 1.55 -3.00
N VAL A 79 5.80 0.39 -3.17
CA VAL A 79 5.79 -0.68 -2.16
C VAL A 79 7.18 -0.82 -1.58
N ASN A 80 7.28 -0.79 -0.25
CA ASN A 80 8.51 -1.05 0.48
C ASN A 80 8.55 -2.53 0.93
N ASN A 81 9.73 -3.15 0.93
CA ASN A 81 9.90 -4.51 1.43
C ASN A 81 9.45 -4.66 2.89
N HIS A 82 9.51 -3.59 3.69
CA HIS A 82 9.04 -3.59 5.07
C HIS A 82 7.52 -3.71 5.24
N TYR A 83 6.75 -3.67 4.15
CA TYR A 83 5.29 -3.77 4.23
C TYR A 83 4.81 -5.20 4.52
N GLU A 84 5.15 -6.18 3.66
CA GLU A 84 4.83 -7.61 3.88
C GLU A 84 6.06 -8.53 3.86
N GLY A 85 7.27 -8.00 3.68
CA GLY A 85 8.51 -8.78 3.59
C GLY A 85 9.05 -8.99 2.16
N SER A 86 8.34 -8.54 1.12
CA SER A 86 8.83 -8.56 -0.26
C SER A 86 8.03 -7.61 -1.16
N ALA A 87 8.64 -6.51 -1.60
CA ALA A 87 7.94 -5.55 -2.47
C ALA A 87 7.50 -6.17 -3.82
N PRO A 88 8.33 -6.97 -4.53
CA PRO A 88 7.89 -7.61 -5.78
C PRO A 88 6.67 -8.51 -5.57
N LEU A 89 6.67 -9.36 -4.54
CA LEU A 89 5.54 -10.27 -4.29
C LEU A 89 4.28 -9.51 -3.87
N THR A 90 4.41 -8.46 -3.05
CA THR A 90 3.28 -7.58 -2.70
C THR A 90 2.71 -6.86 -3.92
N ILE A 91 3.55 -6.41 -4.86
CA ILE A 91 3.10 -5.81 -6.12
C ILE A 91 2.31 -6.83 -6.95
N GLU A 92 2.79 -8.06 -7.06
CA GLU A 92 2.05 -9.12 -7.76
C GLU A 92 0.72 -9.43 -7.08
N LYS A 93 0.67 -9.43 -5.74
CA LYS A 93 -0.61 -9.49 -5.01
C LYS A 93 -1.51 -8.33 -5.43
N LEU A 94 -1.05 -7.08 -5.36
CA LEU A 94 -1.85 -5.89 -5.71
C LEU A 94 -2.40 -5.93 -7.14
N LYS A 95 -1.61 -6.42 -8.11
CA LYS A 95 -2.04 -6.60 -9.51
C LYS A 95 -3.05 -7.73 -9.68
N GLY A 96 -2.99 -8.76 -8.83
CA GLY A 96 -3.89 -9.91 -8.86
C GLY A 96 -5.35 -9.49 -8.66
N THR A 97 -6.18 -9.84 -9.63
CA THR A 97 -7.64 -9.65 -9.66
C THR A 97 -8.28 -10.42 -8.50
N GLN A 98 -9.30 -9.83 -7.86
CA GLN A 98 -10.30 -10.63 -7.16
C GLN A 98 -10.98 -11.51 -8.23
N ASN A 99 -10.85 -12.83 -8.10
CA ASN A 99 -11.71 -13.76 -8.83
C ASN A 99 -13.14 -13.67 -8.28
#